data_AF-A0A8J7YKW7-F1
#
_entry.id   AF-A0A8J7YKW7-F1
#
_cell.length_a   1.000
_cell.length_b   1.000
_cell.length_c   1.000
_cell.angle_alpha   90.00
_cell.angle_beta   90.00
_cell.angle_gamma   90.00
#
_symmetry.space_group_name_H-M   'P 1'
#
loop_
_entity.id
_entity.type
_entity.pdbx_description
1 polymer ?
#
loop_
_entity_poly.entity_id
_entity_poly.type
_entity_poly.pdbx_seq_one_letter_code
_entity_poly.pdbx_strand_id
1 'polypeptide(L)'
;MMQVETDCRRENGVTFVRGAVTNTRTTIHRARLESTLDGPTWPPKRDGTVVPEWRDGVWEATIRPGDTLGLGFASPAAPKSPALTVTDLKRVDSEAAGDNPVDSLTDWAPPRGISSVDN
;
A
#
# COMPACT_ATOMS: atom_id res chain seq x y z
N MET A 1 0.79 -12.60 -10.71
CA MET A 1 -0.40 -11.77 -10.40
C MET A 1 -0.25 -11.20 -8.99
N MET A 2 -1.01 -10.19 -8.58
CA MET A 2 -1.10 -9.85 -7.16
C MET A 2 -2.39 -10.47 -6.62
N GLN A 3 -2.29 -11.29 -5.58
CA GLN A 3 -3.44 -11.90 -4.93
C GLN A 3 -3.67 -11.21 -3.60
N VAL A 4 -4.93 -10.86 -3.33
CA VAL A 4 -5.35 -10.26 -2.07
C VAL A 4 -6.47 -11.09 -1.50
N GLU A 5 -6.23 -11.63 -0.31
CA GLU A 5 -7.20 -12.38 0.48
C GLU A 5 -7.59 -11.53 1.68
N THR A 6 -8.87 -11.40 1.96
CA THR A 6 -9.36 -10.59 3.09
C THR A 6 -10.37 -11.35 3.92
N ASP A 7 -10.18 -11.33 5.23
CA ASP A 7 -11.09 -11.83 6.24
C ASP A 7 -11.57 -10.67 7.12
N CYS A 8 -12.85 -10.69 7.47
CA CYS A 8 -13.48 -9.66 8.30
C CYS A 8 -14.17 -10.30 9.49
N ARG A 9 -13.83 -9.85 10.70
CA ARG A 9 -14.46 -10.27 11.94
C ARG A 9 -15.02 -9.05 12.67
N ARG A 10 -16.33 -9.05 12.94
CA ARG A 10 -16.96 -8.00 13.75
C ARG A 10 -17.01 -8.43 15.22
N GLU A 11 -16.53 -7.58 16.11
CA GLU A 11 -16.49 -7.84 17.55
C GLU A 11 -16.69 -6.52 18.32
N ASN A 12 -17.61 -6.51 19.30
CA ASN A 12 -17.95 -5.32 20.10
C ASN A 12 -18.25 -4.04 19.28
N GLY A 13 -18.88 -4.19 18.12
CA GLY A 13 -19.20 -3.06 17.23
C GLY A 13 -18.04 -2.57 16.36
N VAL A 14 -16.86 -3.17 16.49
CA VAL A 14 -15.67 -2.89 15.68
C VAL A 14 -15.46 -4.02 14.67
N THR A 15 -15.22 -3.67 13.42
CA THR A 15 -14.81 -4.61 12.37
C THR A 15 -13.29 -4.69 12.34
N PHE A 16 -12.76 -5.88 12.59
CA PHE A 16 -11.36 -6.22 12.38
C PHE A 16 -11.21 -6.85 11.00
N VAL A 17 -10.36 -6.25 10.18
CA VAL A 17 -10.04 -6.74 8.85
C VAL A 17 -8.61 -7.29 8.88
N ARG A 18 -8.43 -8.49 8.34
CA ARG A 18 -7.14 -9.13 8.11
C ARG A 18 -7.00 -9.37 6.62
N GLY A 19 -5.91 -8.89 6.04
CA GLY A 19 -5.58 -9.08 4.64
C GLY A 19 -4.28 -9.87 4.50
N ALA A 20 -4.17 -10.69 3.47
CA ALA A 20 -2.91 -11.26 3.02
C ALA A 20 -2.70 -10.87 1.56
N VAL A 21 -1.54 -10.30 1.25
CA VAL A 21 -1.16 -9.89 -0.10
C VAL A 21 0.00 -10.75 -0.56
N THR A 22 -0.23 -11.53 -1.61
CA THR A 22 0.75 -12.48 -2.15
C THR A 22 1.17 -12.05 -3.55
N ASN A 23 2.49 -11.87 -3.73
CA ASN A 23 3.05 -11.55 -5.03
C ASN A 23 3.43 -12.82 -5.78
N THR A 24 2.57 -13.29 -6.69
CA THR A 24 2.84 -14.46 -7.54
C THR A 24 3.60 -14.11 -8.83
N ARG A 25 4.17 -12.90 -8.93
CA ARG A 25 5.05 -12.51 -10.04
C ARG A 25 6.51 -12.85 -9.70
N THR A 26 7.36 -12.82 -10.72
CA THR A 26 8.81 -13.03 -10.59
C THR A 26 9.59 -11.75 -10.27
N THR A 27 8.91 -10.60 -10.18
CA THR A 27 9.50 -9.28 -9.92
C THR A 27 9.02 -8.71 -8.60
N ILE A 28 9.81 -7.82 -8.00
CA ILE A 28 9.43 -7.09 -6.80
C ILE A 28 8.37 -6.04 -7.16
N HIS A 29 7.36 -5.91 -6.31
CA HIS A 29 6.27 -4.96 -6.50
C HIS A 29 5.97 -4.20 -5.22
N ARG A 30 5.72 -2.90 -5.33
CA ARG A 30 5.14 -2.07 -4.29
C ARG A 30 3.64 -2.00 -4.53
N ALA A 31 2.86 -2.41 -3.53
CA ALA A 31 1.41 -2.38 -3.58
C ALA A 31 0.88 -1.33 -2.60
N ARG A 32 -0.10 -0.54 -3.05
CA ARG A 32 -0.90 0.35 -2.21
C ARG A 32 -2.31 -0.21 -2.10
N LEU A 33 -2.76 -0.39 -0.87
CA LEU A 33 -4.08 -0.91 -0.54
C LEU A 33 -4.82 0.09 0.32
N GLU A 34 -6.10 0.27 0.03
CA GLU A 34 -7.00 1.17 0.75
C GLU A 34 -8.21 0.41 1.28
N SER A 35 -8.71 0.85 2.43
CA SER A 35 -9.96 0.33 2.99
C SER A 35 -11.13 0.81 2.15
N THR A 36 -12.07 -0.09 1.84
CA THR A 36 -13.33 0.21 1.15
C THR A 36 -14.49 0.46 2.13
N LEU A 37 -14.19 0.42 3.44
CA LEU A 37 -15.18 0.58 4.50
C LEU A 37 -15.58 2.03 4.63
N ASP A 38 -16.87 2.26 4.86
CA ASP A 38 -17.48 3.59 5.00
C ASP A 38 -17.18 4.24 6.37
N GLY A 39 -15.95 4.11 6.87
CA GLY A 39 -15.53 4.63 8.18
C GLY A 39 -14.02 4.76 8.33
N PRO A 40 -13.54 5.34 9.45
CA PRO A 40 -12.11 5.54 9.67
C PRO A 40 -11.38 4.20 9.77
N THR A 41 -10.16 4.18 9.23
CA THR A 41 -9.24 3.04 9.35
C THR A 41 -8.37 3.23 10.58
N TRP A 42 -8.37 2.24 11.46
CA TRP A 42 -7.56 2.19 12.67
C TRP A 42 -6.43 1.18 12.46
N PRO A 43 -5.24 1.65 12.09
CA PRO A 43 -4.11 0.76 11.84
C PRO A 43 -3.57 0.17 13.15
N PRO A 44 -2.96 -1.03 13.08
CA PRO A 44 -2.34 -1.68 14.22
C PRO A 44 -1.16 -0.86 14.69
N LYS A 45 -1.01 -0.80 16.02
CA LYS A 45 0.10 -0.12 16.67
C LYS A 45 1.04 -1.17 17.25
N ARG A 46 2.33 -1.04 16.95
CA ARG A 46 3.41 -1.80 17.60
C ARG A 46 4.15 -0.83 18.51
N ASP A 47 4.21 -1.14 19.80
CA ASP A 47 4.81 -0.25 20.83
C ASP A 47 4.21 1.17 20.81
N GLY A 48 2.89 1.26 20.62
CA GLY A 48 2.16 2.54 20.55
C GLY A 48 2.32 3.31 19.24
N THR A 49 3.23 2.88 18.35
CA THR A 49 3.51 3.50 17.06
C THR A 49 2.77 2.75 15.95
N VAL A 50 2.14 3.49 15.03
CA VAL A 50 1.54 2.89 13.84
C VAL A 50 2.64 2.23 13.01
N VAL A 51 2.46 0.97 12.67
CA VAL A 51 3.45 0.23 11.87
C VAL A 51 3.75 0.99 10.57
N PRO A 52 5.00 0.96 10.07
CA PRO A 52 5.45 1.84 9.00
C PRO A 52 4.69 1.65 7.68
N GLU A 53 4.10 0.48 7.47
CA GLU A 53 3.31 0.13 6.30
C GLU A 53 1.99 0.92 6.24
N TRP A 54 1.49 1.47 7.35
CA TRP A 54 0.28 2.27 7.37
C TRP A 54 0.59 3.76 7.43
N ARG A 55 0.07 4.51 6.45
CA ARG A 55 0.17 5.97 6.35
C ARG A 55 -1.16 6.54 5.89
N ASP A 56 -1.75 7.45 6.69
CA ASP A 56 -3.00 8.14 6.36
C ASP A 56 -4.18 7.22 6.00
N GLY A 57 -4.24 6.02 6.60
CA GLY A 57 -5.29 5.02 6.30
C GLY A 57 -5.04 4.19 5.04
N VAL A 58 -3.89 4.37 4.39
CA VAL A 58 -3.40 3.59 3.27
C VAL A 58 -2.34 2.61 3.77
N TRP A 59 -2.44 1.36 3.35
CA TRP A 59 -1.39 0.37 3.55
C TRP A 59 -0.49 0.33 2.32
N GLU A 60 0.82 0.38 2.52
CA GLU A 60 1.81 0.35 1.47
C GLU A 60 3.00 -0.50 1.88
N ALA A 61 3.33 -1.50 1.06
CA ALA A 61 4.52 -2.31 1.27
C ALA A 61 5.12 -2.82 -0.03
N THR A 62 6.42 -3.16 0.05
CA THR A 62 7.16 -3.79 -1.04
C THR A 62 7.19 -5.30 -0.83
N ILE A 63 6.68 -6.05 -1.79
CA ILE A 63 6.48 -7.50 -1.72
C ILE A 63 7.41 -8.17 -2.75
N ARG A 64 8.29 -9.03 -2.26
CA ARG A 64 9.22 -9.81 -3.09
C ARG A 64 8.47 -10.89 -3.89
N PRO A 65 9.06 -11.41 -4.98
CA PRO A 65 8.45 -12.51 -5.73
C PRO A 65 8.29 -13.75 -4.83
N GLY A 66 7.06 -14.28 -4.76
CA GLY A 66 6.72 -15.42 -3.91
C GLY A 66 6.48 -15.09 -2.43
N ASP A 67 6.63 -13.83 -2.02
CA ASP A 67 6.40 -13.38 -0.65
C ASP A 67 4.92 -13.10 -0.40
N THR A 68 4.51 -13.28 0.85
CA THR A 68 3.17 -12.97 1.34
C THR A 68 3.28 -12.05 2.54
N LEU A 69 2.71 -10.85 2.44
CA LEU A 69 2.63 -9.90 3.54
C LEU A 69 1.22 -9.88 4.13
N GLY A 70 1.15 -10.00 5.45
CA GLY A 70 -0.08 -9.85 6.20
C GLY A 70 -0.30 -8.39 6.58
N LEU A 71 -1.50 -7.88 6.37
CA LEU A 71 -1.95 -6.61 6.91
C LEU A 71 -3.17 -6.81 7.80
N GLY A 72 -3.39 -5.89 8.72
CA GLY A 72 -4.63 -5.83 9.48
C GLY A 72 -4.96 -4.39 9.82
N PHE A 73 -6.24 -4.10 10.01
CA PHE A 73 -6.73 -2.83 10.55
C PHE A 73 -8.10 -3.05 11.20
N ALA A 74 -8.53 -2.10 12.00
CA ALA A 74 -9.86 -2.06 12.57
C ALA A 74 -10.66 -0.88 12.00
N SER A 75 -11.98 -0.97 11.99
CA SER A 75 -12.87 0.13 11.64
C SER A 75 -14.19 0.01 12.39
N PRO A 76 -14.82 1.10 12.83
CA PRO A 76 -16.18 1.06 13.40
C PRO A 76 -17.26 0.75 12.35
N ALA A 77 -16.93 0.87 11.06
CA ALA A 77 -17.85 0.59 9.96
C ALA A 77 -18.28 -0.88 9.89
N ALA A 78 -19.39 -1.16 9.20
CA ALA A 78 -19.83 -2.53 8.91
C ALA A 78 -18.79 -3.26 8.04
N PRO A 79 -18.58 -4.59 8.23
CA PRO A 79 -17.71 -5.35 7.35
C PRO A 79 -18.30 -5.38 5.94
N LYS A 80 -17.44 -5.21 4.94
CA LYS A 80 -17.81 -5.17 3.51
C LYS A 80 -16.85 -6.07 2.74
N SER A 81 -17.35 -6.73 1.71
CA SER A 81 -16.52 -7.56 0.83
C SER A 81 -16.50 -6.97 -0.59
N PRO A 82 -15.33 -6.65 -1.15
CA PRO A 82 -14.00 -6.73 -0.54
C PRO A 82 -13.77 -5.59 0.46
N ALA A 83 -13.10 -5.85 1.60
CA ALA A 83 -12.80 -4.84 2.62
C ALA A 83 -11.54 -4.01 2.31
N LEU A 84 -10.73 -4.51 1.40
CA LEU A 84 -9.52 -3.88 0.89
C LEU A 84 -9.54 -3.90 -0.63
N THR A 85 -9.01 -2.85 -1.23
CA THR A 85 -8.78 -2.79 -2.67
C THR A 85 -7.36 -2.36 -2.96
N VAL A 86 -6.75 -2.93 -3.99
CA VAL A 86 -5.44 -2.47 -4.49
C VAL A 86 -5.68 -1.25 -5.35
N THR A 87 -5.18 -0.09 -4.92
CA THR A 87 -5.35 1.18 -5.65
C THR A 87 -4.14 1.51 -6.51
N ASP A 88 -2.95 1.02 -6.16
CA ASP A 88 -1.75 1.14 -6.98
C ASP A 88 -0.86 -0.10 -6.90
N LEU A 89 -0.20 -0.42 -8.01
CA LEU A 89 0.76 -1.50 -8.10
C LEU A 89 1.93 -1.10 -9.01
N LYS A 90 3.08 -0.84 -8.40
CA LYS A 90 4.30 -0.42 -9.10
C LYS A 90 5.36 -1.52 -9.05
N ARG A 91 6.01 -1.81 -10.18
CA ARG A 91 7.21 -2.66 -10.20
C ARG A 91 8.37 -1.87 -9.60
N VAL A 92 9.16 -2.52 -8.76
CA VAL A 92 10.36 -1.96 -8.15
C VAL A 92 11.54 -2.81 -8.56
N ASP A 93 12.65 -2.18 -8.95
CA ASP A 93 13.90 -2.89 -9.17
C ASP A 93 14.57 -3.19 -7.82
N SER A 94 15.26 -4.33 -7.72
CA SER A 94 15.78 -4.86 -6.47
C SER A 94 16.72 -3.91 -5.71
N GLU A 95 17.34 -2.96 -6.40
CA GLU A 95 18.22 -1.94 -5.82
C GLU A 95 17.45 -0.84 -5.07
N ALA A 96 16.17 -0.64 -5.40
CA ALA A 96 15.29 0.37 -4.78
C ALA A 96 14.41 -0.19 -3.65
N ALA A 97 14.57 -1.46 -3.28
CA ALA A 97 13.83 -2.10 -2.18
C ALA A 97 14.43 -1.81 -0.78
N GLY A 98 15.39 -0.88 -0.70
CA GLY A 98 15.95 -0.35 0.54
C GLY A 98 14.99 0.66 1.18
N ASP A 99 14.75 0.45 2.48
CA ASP A 99 13.99 1.30 3.42
C ASP A 99 14.20 2.80 3.16
N ASN A 100 13.14 3.52 2.75
CA ASN A 100 12.84 4.94 3.06
C ASN A 100 11.63 5.46 2.24
N PRO A 101 10.84 6.41 2.78
CA PRO A 101 9.62 6.93 2.17
C PRO A 101 9.90 7.66 0.85
N VAL A 102 9.03 7.42 -0.13
CA VAL A 102 9.03 8.13 -1.40
C VAL A 102 8.49 9.53 -1.22
N ASP A 103 9.37 10.46 -0.84
CA ASP A 103 9.20 11.86 -1.16
C ASP A 103 10.31 12.27 -2.13
N SER A 104 10.05 12.07 -3.43
CA SER A 104 10.65 12.78 -4.56
C SER A 104 10.11 12.18 -5.85
N LEU A 105 8.84 12.46 -6.14
CA LEU A 105 8.28 12.36 -7.48
C LEU A 105 8.14 13.77 -8.06
N THR A 106 9.23 14.54 -8.11
CA THR A 106 9.32 15.76 -8.93
C THR A 106 10.78 16.07 -9.29
N ASP A 107 11.41 15.24 -10.12
CA ASP A 107 12.38 15.73 -11.10
C ASP A 107 12.44 14.76 -12.28
N TRP A 108 11.39 14.80 -13.10
CA TRP A 108 11.49 14.34 -14.48
C TRP A 108 10.89 15.43 -15.36
N ALA A 109 11.73 16.38 -15.75
CA ALA A 109 11.44 17.26 -16.86
C ALA A 109 12.19 16.72 -18.09
N PRO A 110 11.52 16.47 -19.24
CA PRO A 110 12.25 16.19 -20.47
C PRO A 110 13.09 17.43 -20.83
N PRO A 111 14.29 17.29 -21.42
CA PRO A 111 15.04 18.45 -21.88
C PRO A 111 14.21 19.18 -22.94
N ARG A 112 13.61 20.31 -22.55
CA ARG A 112 12.93 21.21 -23.47
C ARG A 112 14.00 21.87 -24.32
N GLY A 113 13.84 21.75 -25.63
CA GLY A 113 14.80 22.13 -26.64
C GLY A 113 15.37 23.53 -26.47
N ILE A 114 16.67 23.64 -26.76
CA ILE A 114 17.33 24.88 -27.10
C ILE A 114 16.64 25.46 -28.33
N SER A 115 15.86 26.51 -28.11
CA SER A 115 15.58 27.55 -29.09
C SER A 115 16.01 28.85 -28.42
N SER A 116 17.27 29.22 -28.60
CA SER A 116 17.68 30.62 -28.47
C SER A 116 18.46 30.97 -29.72
N VAL A 117 17.70 31.38 -30.71
CA VAL A 117 18.11 32.42 -31.64
C VAL A 117 18.39 33.67 -30.80
N ASP A 118 19.62 34.18 -30.84
CA ASP A 118 19.88 35.62 -30.76
C ASP A 118 21.28 35.97 -31.30
N ASN A 119 21.25 36.90 -32.24
CA ASN A 119 22.31 37.73 -32.82
C ASN A 119 23.34 37.12 -33.80
#